data_AF-A0A9E7KK44-F1
#
_entry.id   AF-A0A9E7KK44-F1
#
_cell.length_a   1.000
_cell.length_b   1.000
_cell.length_c   1.000
_cell.angle_alpha   90.00
_cell.angle_beta   90.00
_cell.angle_gamma   90.00
#
_symmetry.space_group_name_H-M   'P 1'
#
loop_
_entity.id
_entity.type
_entity.pdbx_description
1 polymer ?
#
loop_
_entity_poly.entity_id
_entity_poly.type
_entity_poly.pdbx_seq_one_letter_code
_entity_poly.pdbx_strand_id
1 'polypeptide(L)'
;MARDALAATADAQAALKKKTAAARSWILFDSSGEGTILDADKYAIMHRVQIHARDLRILDPLLSYPSTILGRERAIVLNLEHIKAIITADEVLLRDPTEENVIPIVEELRRRLRSDNDINQAHGEGRENINGQHDVEGVEEDESPFEFRALEVALEAICSYLDARTTELETAAYPALDELTSKISSRNLDRVRKLKSAMTRLTARVQKVRDELEQLLDDDDDMADLYLTRKLAGASSPVSGSGVPNWLPGSPTIGSKISRASRASAATIHGNENDVEELEMLLEAYFMQIDGTLNKLATLREYIDDTEDYINIQLDNHRNQLIQLELFLSSGTVCLSLYALVAGIFGMNIPYSWNDNHGYVFKWVVGISGLVSGFLFIFIIAYARHKGLVGS
;
A
#
# COMPACT_ATOMS: atom_id res chain seq x y z
N MET A 1 -39.41 13.34 6.05
CA MET A 1 -39.50 12.09 5.25
C MET A 1 -39.48 12.36 3.74
N ALA A 2 -40.50 12.98 3.12
CA ALA A 2 -40.48 13.21 1.65
C ALA A 2 -39.45 14.25 1.18
N ARG A 3 -39.20 15.31 1.97
CA ARG A 3 -38.19 16.34 1.66
C ARG A 3 -36.75 15.83 1.81
N ASP A 4 -36.48 14.99 2.81
CA ASP A 4 -35.16 14.40 3.05
C ASP A 4 -34.80 13.38 1.96
N ALA A 5 -35.79 12.65 1.43
CA ALA A 5 -35.59 11.73 0.31
C ALA A 5 -35.24 12.47 -0.99
N LEU A 6 -35.87 13.62 -1.27
CA LEU A 6 -35.58 14.45 -2.44
C LEU A 6 -34.18 15.07 -2.38
N ALA A 7 -33.75 15.55 -1.20
CA ALA A 7 -32.39 16.07 -0.99
C ALA A 7 -31.33 14.99 -1.20
N ALA A 8 -31.52 13.80 -0.62
CA ALA A 8 -30.61 12.67 -0.80
C ALA A 8 -30.50 12.22 -2.28
N THR A 9 -31.60 12.28 -3.05
CA THR A 9 -31.57 11.97 -4.48
C THR A 9 -30.87 13.04 -5.31
N ALA A 10 -31.00 14.32 -4.94
CA ALA A 10 -30.32 15.42 -5.63
C ALA A 10 -28.81 15.40 -5.37
N ASP A 11 -28.39 15.12 -4.14
CA ASP A 11 -26.97 14.97 -3.77
C ASP A 11 -26.34 13.75 -4.47
N ALA A 12 -27.07 12.64 -4.58
CA ALA A 12 -26.61 11.46 -5.32
C ALA A 12 -26.46 11.73 -6.83
N GLN A 13 -27.38 12.49 -7.43
CA GLN A 13 -27.30 12.89 -8.84
C GLN A 13 -26.19 13.91 -9.10
N ALA A 14 -25.96 14.85 -8.18
CA ALA A 14 -24.85 15.80 -8.24
C ALA A 14 -23.50 15.08 -8.10
N ALA A 15 -23.40 14.11 -7.18
CA ALA A 15 -22.22 13.26 -7.02
C ALA A 15 -21.96 12.40 -8.27
N LEU A 16 -23.01 11.88 -8.90
CA LEU A 16 -22.87 11.10 -10.14
C LEU A 16 -22.39 11.97 -11.30
N LYS A 17 -22.97 13.17 -11.47
CA LYS A 17 -22.51 14.14 -12.49
C LYS A 17 -21.06 14.58 -12.26
N LYS A 18 -20.66 14.81 -11.00
CA LYS A 18 -19.27 15.13 -10.64
C LYS A 18 -18.33 13.97 -10.96
N LYS A 19 -18.73 12.72 -10.68
CA LYS A 19 -17.97 11.51 -11.06
C LYS A 19 -17.86 11.32 -12.58
N THR A 20 -18.92 11.60 -13.32
CA THR A 20 -18.89 11.52 -14.79
C THR A 20 -18.04 12.63 -15.41
N ALA A 21 -18.02 13.82 -14.82
CA ALA A 21 -17.16 14.93 -15.24
C ALA A 21 -15.68 14.66 -14.93
N ALA A 22 -15.37 14.15 -13.73
CA ALA A 22 -14.01 13.69 -13.38
C ALA A 22 -13.54 12.60 -14.35
N ALA A 23 -14.40 11.63 -14.66
CA ALA A 23 -14.08 10.58 -15.62
C ALA A 23 -13.77 11.05 -17.06
N ARG A 24 -13.98 12.32 -17.41
CA ARG A 24 -13.62 12.89 -18.72
C ARG A 24 -12.53 13.96 -18.63
N SER A 25 -12.01 14.23 -17.44
CA SER A 25 -10.99 15.24 -17.20
C SER A 25 -9.61 14.69 -17.50
N TRP A 26 -8.98 15.22 -18.55
CA TRP A 26 -7.60 14.94 -18.91
C TRP A 26 -6.82 16.26 -19.01
N ILE A 27 -5.52 16.18 -18.81
CA ILE A 27 -4.57 17.19 -19.24
C ILE A 27 -3.61 16.53 -20.23
N LEU A 28 -3.39 17.20 -21.36
CA LEU A 28 -2.44 16.83 -22.38
C LEU A 28 -1.22 17.72 -22.24
N PHE A 29 -0.04 17.13 -22.18
CA PHE A 29 1.22 17.85 -22.34
C PHE A 29 1.87 17.45 -23.66
N ASP A 30 2.36 18.43 -24.39
CA ASP A 30 3.19 18.22 -25.58
C ASP A 30 4.68 18.13 -25.22
N SER A 31 5.52 17.93 -26.24
CA SER A 31 6.97 17.89 -26.11
C SER A 31 7.63 19.20 -25.68
N SER A 32 6.88 20.30 -25.61
CA SER A 32 7.33 21.58 -25.04
C SER A 32 6.93 21.75 -23.56
N GLY A 33 6.21 20.78 -22.99
CA GLY A 33 5.70 20.84 -21.62
C GLY A 33 4.49 21.76 -21.45
N GLU A 34 3.90 22.27 -22.54
CA GLU A 34 2.70 23.09 -22.48
C GLU A 34 1.46 22.20 -22.25
N GLY A 35 0.70 22.54 -21.20
CA GLY A 35 -0.41 21.72 -20.71
C GLY A 35 -1.76 22.26 -21.17
N THR A 36 -2.51 21.47 -21.94
CA THR A 36 -3.88 21.79 -22.37
C THR A 36 -4.90 20.88 -21.69
N ILE A 37 -5.90 21.47 -21.03
CA ILE A 37 -7.00 20.69 -20.43
C ILE A 37 -7.89 20.16 -21.56
N LEU A 38 -8.14 18.86 -21.54
CA LEU A 38 -8.94 18.14 -22.53
C LEU A 38 -10.15 17.49 -21.84
N ASP A 39 -11.36 17.88 -22.26
CA ASP A 39 -12.59 17.13 -21.94
C ASP A 39 -12.84 16.11 -23.06
N ALA A 40 -12.36 14.89 -22.85
CA ALA A 40 -12.43 13.81 -23.83
C ALA A 40 -13.08 12.57 -23.23
N ASP A 41 -13.97 11.94 -23.99
CA ASP A 41 -14.48 10.63 -23.64
C ASP A 41 -13.49 9.51 -23.99
N LYS A 42 -13.81 8.32 -23.48
CA LYS A 42 -13.05 7.10 -23.71
C LYS A 42 -12.76 6.85 -25.19
N TYR A 43 -13.71 7.09 -26.09
CA TYR A 43 -13.55 6.79 -27.51
C TYR A 43 -12.64 7.81 -28.19
N ALA A 44 -12.73 9.09 -27.83
CA ALA A 44 -11.83 10.12 -28.31
C ALA A 44 -10.37 9.82 -27.95
N ILE A 45 -10.12 9.38 -26.71
CA ILE A 45 -8.76 8.97 -26.27
C ILE A 45 -8.29 7.72 -27.01
N MET A 46 -9.15 6.70 -27.16
CA MET A 46 -8.79 5.48 -27.91
C MET A 46 -8.39 5.77 -29.35
N HIS A 47 -9.12 6.64 -30.04
CA HIS A 47 -8.84 6.99 -31.43
C HIS A 47 -7.58 7.85 -31.57
N ARG A 48 -7.31 8.75 -30.61
CA ARG A 48 -6.11 9.59 -30.62
C ARG A 48 -4.85 8.75 -30.47
N VAL A 49 -4.81 7.91 -29.43
CA VAL A 49 -3.59 7.19 -29.03
C VAL A 49 -3.50 5.78 -29.65
N GLN A 50 -4.54 5.35 -30.36
CA GLN A 50 -4.62 4.05 -31.05
C GLN A 50 -4.47 2.83 -30.12
N ILE A 51 -4.99 2.93 -28.88
CA ILE A 51 -4.94 1.84 -27.89
C ILE A 51 -6.24 1.03 -27.83
N HIS A 52 -6.12 -0.25 -27.46
CA HIS A 52 -7.27 -1.15 -27.36
C HIS A 52 -8.19 -0.76 -26.18
N ALA A 53 -9.49 -1.00 -26.34
CA ALA A 53 -10.50 -0.70 -25.31
C ALA A 53 -10.27 -1.38 -23.96
N ARG A 54 -9.47 -2.47 -23.93
CA ARG A 54 -9.07 -3.21 -22.72
C ARG A 54 -8.03 -2.43 -21.94
N ASP A 55 -7.00 -1.92 -22.61
CA ASP A 55 -5.90 -1.22 -21.95
C ASP A 55 -6.41 0.11 -21.35
N LEU A 56 -7.28 0.83 -22.07
CA LEU A 56 -7.88 2.05 -21.52
C LEU A 56 -8.82 1.81 -20.33
N ARG A 57 -9.38 0.59 -20.15
CA ARG A 57 -10.21 0.29 -18.97
C ARG A 57 -9.41 0.28 -17.68
N ILE A 58 -8.10 0.05 -17.76
CA ILE A 58 -7.23 0.03 -16.59
C ILE A 58 -7.18 1.43 -15.95
N LEU A 59 -7.33 2.47 -16.77
CA LEU A 59 -7.39 3.86 -16.32
C LEU A 59 -8.80 4.29 -15.86
N ASP A 60 -9.83 3.46 -15.96
CA ASP A 60 -11.20 3.83 -15.62
C ASP A 60 -11.32 4.17 -14.12
N PRO A 61 -11.75 5.38 -13.73
CA PRO A 61 -11.85 5.79 -12.33
C PRO A 61 -12.94 5.02 -11.57
N LEU A 62 -13.88 4.39 -12.28
CA LEU A 62 -14.91 3.57 -11.65
C LEU A 62 -14.44 2.14 -11.35
N LEU A 63 -13.28 1.74 -11.86
CA LEU A 63 -12.73 0.40 -11.72
C LEU A 63 -11.40 0.46 -10.94
N SER A 64 -11.25 -0.42 -9.96
CA SER A 64 -10.01 -0.55 -9.19
C SER A 64 -9.15 -1.65 -9.82
N TYR A 65 -8.27 -1.27 -10.74
CA TYR A 65 -7.26 -2.16 -11.29
C TYR A 65 -5.95 -2.10 -10.46
N PRO A 66 -5.17 -3.19 -10.40
CA PRO A 66 -3.85 -3.16 -9.80
C PRO A 66 -2.91 -2.21 -10.55
N SER A 67 -1.81 -1.83 -9.90
CA SER A 67 -0.78 -1.03 -10.55
C SER A 67 -0.26 -1.77 -11.78
N THR A 68 -0.05 -1.08 -12.90
CA THR A 68 0.53 -1.69 -14.11
C THR A 68 1.20 -0.67 -15.03
N ILE A 69 2.24 -1.11 -15.73
CA ILE A 69 2.97 -0.41 -16.77
C ILE A 69 2.87 -1.26 -18.03
N LEU A 70 2.14 -0.78 -19.05
CA LEU A 70 1.91 -1.54 -20.27
C LEU A 70 2.51 -0.85 -21.48
N GLY A 71 3.53 -1.46 -22.07
CA GLY A 71 4.01 -1.11 -23.40
C GLY A 71 3.03 -1.57 -24.48
N ARG A 72 2.77 -0.69 -25.44
CA ARG A 72 1.98 -0.95 -26.66
C ARG A 72 2.68 -0.32 -27.85
N GLU A 73 2.20 -0.61 -29.05
CA GLU A 73 2.84 -0.20 -30.31
C GLU A 73 3.13 1.31 -30.41
N ARG A 74 2.29 2.17 -29.82
CA ARG A 74 2.40 3.64 -29.90
C ARG A 74 2.23 4.36 -28.56
N ALA A 75 2.13 3.62 -27.46
CA ALA A 75 1.80 4.21 -26.17
C ALA A 75 2.26 3.35 -25.01
N ILE A 76 2.58 3.99 -23.90
CA ILE A 76 2.73 3.38 -22.58
C ILE A 76 1.48 3.73 -21.78
N VAL A 77 0.78 2.73 -21.27
CA VAL A 77 -0.38 2.93 -20.40
C VAL A 77 0.05 2.71 -18.95
N LEU A 78 -0.04 3.76 -18.14
CA LEU A 78 0.39 3.76 -16.74
C LEU A 78 -0.81 3.85 -15.80
N ASN A 79 -0.92 2.87 -14.91
CA ASN A 79 -1.78 2.95 -13.73
C ASN A 79 -0.92 2.70 -12.50
N LEU A 80 -0.49 3.76 -11.83
CA LEU A 80 0.30 3.71 -10.60
C LEU A 80 -0.51 4.38 -9.49
N GLU A 81 -1.49 3.64 -8.98
CA GLU A 81 -2.50 4.10 -8.02
C GLU A 81 -3.33 5.31 -8.46
N HIS A 82 -2.94 6.51 -7.99
CA HIS A 82 -3.59 7.78 -8.30
C HIS A 82 -3.03 8.40 -9.59
N ILE A 83 -1.90 7.90 -10.08
CA ILE A 83 -1.29 8.33 -11.33
C ILE A 83 -1.83 7.46 -12.45
N LYS A 84 -2.68 8.04 -13.30
CA LYS A 84 -3.28 7.37 -14.45
C LYS A 84 -2.92 8.14 -15.71
N ALA A 85 -2.01 7.59 -16.50
CA ALA A 85 -1.45 8.29 -17.65
C ALA A 85 -1.36 7.42 -18.90
N ILE A 86 -1.31 8.09 -20.05
CA ILE A 86 -0.96 7.49 -21.34
C ILE A 86 0.17 8.33 -21.90
N ILE A 87 1.34 7.72 -22.07
CA ILE A 87 2.52 8.36 -22.63
C ILE A 87 2.64 7.91 -24.08
N THR A 88 2.91 8.85 -24.98
CA THR A 88 3.26 8.60 -26.39
C THR A 88 4.67 9.11 -26.65
N ALA A 89 5.18 9.01 -27.88
CA ALA A 89 6.53 9.49 -28.21
C ALA A 89 6.65 11.03 -28.14
N ASP A 90 5.54 11.76 -28.16
CA ASP A 90 5.50 13.23 -28.29
C ASP A 90 4.51 13.92 -27.34
N GLU A 91 3.56 13.18 -26.78
CA GLU A 91 2.54 13.71 -25.87
C GLU A 91 2.33 12.81 -24.64
N VAL A 92 1.94 13.40 -23.50
CA VAL A 92 1.45 12.64 -22.32
C VAL A 92 0.08 13.12 -21.90
N LEU A 93 -0.84 12.17 -21.71
CA LEU A 93 -2.18 12.40 -21.18
C LEU A 93 -2.25 11.93 -19.74
N LEU A 94 -2.50 12.85 -18.82
CA LEU A 94 -2.71 12.57 -17.41
C LEU A 94 -4.17 12.78 -17.04
N ARG A 95 -4.75 11.82 -16.32
CA ARG A 95 -6.14 11.89 -15.88
C ARG A 95 -6.30 12.69 -14.60
N ASP A 96 -7.47 13.30 -14.43
CA ASP A 96 -7.90 13.94 -13.18
C ASP A 96 -6.89 14.97 -12.62
N PRO A 97 -6.44 15.96 -13.42
CA PRO A 97 -5.38 16.92 -13.03
C PRO A 97 -5.72 17.84 -11.85
N THR A 98 -6.96 17.79 -11.34
CA THR A 98 -7.43 18.59 -10.20
C THR A 98 -7.40 17.84 -8.88
N GLU A 99 -7.03 16.54 -8.89
CA GLU A 99 -6.88 15.76 -7.66
C GLU A 99 -5.62 16.18 -6.88
N GLU A 100 -5.73 16.20 -5.55
CA GLU A 100 -4.69 16.70 -4.64
C GLU A 100 -3.34 16.02 -4.82
N ASN A 101 -3.34 14.69 -5.04
CA ASN A 101 -2.10 13.93 -5.25
C ASN A 101 -1.56 14.05 -6.69
N VAL A 102 -2.36 14.55 -7.63
CA VAL A 102 -1.99 14.64 -9.07
C VAL A 102 -1.44 16.03 -9.41
N ILE A 103 -1.87 17.07 -8.70
CA ILE A 103 -1.40 18.45 -8.91
C ILE A 103 0.14 18.57 -8.90
N PRO A 104 0.89 17.98 -7.94
CA PRO A 104 2.35 18.07 -7.96
C PRO A 104 2.97 17.45 -9.22
N ILE A 105 2.35 16.39 -9.74
CA ILE A 105 2.80 15.67 -10.94
C ILE A 105 2.59 16.54 -12.19
N VAL A 106 1.47 17.25 -12.27
CA VAL A 106 1.17 18.22 -13.33
C VAL A 106 2.24 19.31 -13.38
N GLU A 107 2.67 19.82 -12.22
CA GLU A 107 3.72 20.83 -12.12
C GLU A 107 5.08 20.27 -12.54
N GLU A 108 5.39 19.04 -12.15
CA GLU A 108 6.65 18.38 -12.48
C GLU A 108 6.77 18.03 -13.96
N LEU A 109 5.70 17.51 -14.57
CA LEU A 109 5.64 17.26 -16.02
C LEU A 109 5.86 18.55 -16.81
N ARG A 110 5.21 19.65 -16.41
CA ARG A 110 5.43 20.98 -17.04
C ARG A 110 6.87 21.47 -16.91
N ARG A 111 7.56 21.08 -15.82
CA ARG A 111 8.94 21.50 -15.57
C ARG A 111 9.94 20.67 -16.38
N ARG A 112 9.83 19.34 -16.35
CA ARG A 112 10.82 18.42 -16.95
C ARG A 112 10.62 18.14 -18.43
N LEU A 113 9.40 18.33 -18.96
CA LEU A 113 9.14 18.14 -20.38
C LEU A 113 9.48 19.36 -21.24
N ARG A 114 9.85 20.50 -20.63
CA ARG A 114 10.39 21.65 -21.37
C ARG A 114 11.80 21.32 -21.87
N SER A 115 12.00 21.31 -23.19
CA SER A 115 13.33 21.11 -23.79
C SER A 115 14.27 22.27 -23.42
N ASP A 116 15.52 21.94 -23.10
CA ASP A 116 16.56 22.90 -22.68
C ASP A 116 16.89 23.95 -23.78
N ASN A 117 16.48 23.67 -25.02
CA ASN A 117 16.62 24.60 -26.15
C ASN A 117 15.90 25.95 -25.93
N ASP A 118 14.83 26.00 -25.13
CA ASP A 118 14.14 27.24 -24.80
C ASP A 118 14.81 28.02 -23.64
N ILE A 119 15.58 27.36 -22.78
CA ILE A 119 16.31 28.01 -21.68
C ILE A 119 17.54 28.74 -22.25
N ASN A 120 18.21 28.15 -23.23
CA ASN A 120 19.37 28.75 -23.90
C ASN A 120 19.02 29.91 -24.85
N GLN A 121 17.79 30.00 -25.36
CA GLN A 121 17.34 31.18 -26.13
C GLN A 121 17.03 32.40 -25.26
N ALA A 122 16.72 32.22 -23.97
CA ALA A 122 16.40 33.33 -23.07
C ALA A 122 17.64 34.08 -22.52
N HIS A 123 18.85 33.53 -22.69
CA HIS A 123 20.12 34.16 -22.25
C HIS A 123 21.03 34.62 -23.41
N GLY A 124 20.55 34.54 -24.65
CA GLY A 124 21.35 34.71 -25.86
C GLY A 124 21.23 36.06 -26.58
N GLU A 125 20.79 37.14 -25.94
CA GLU A 125 20.88 38.50 -26.53
C GLU A 125 21.95 39.33 -25.82
N GLY A 126 23.22 39.11 -26.19
CA GLY A 126 24.28 40.08 -25.92
C GLY A 126 25.64 39.50 -25.61
N ARG A 127 26.37 39.00 -26.63
CA ARG A 127 27.79 39.31 -26.79
C ARG A 127 28.30 38.92 -28.16
N GLU A 128 28.81 39.93 -28.86
CA GLU A 128 29.38 39.87 -30.20
C GLU A 128 30.67 39.03 -30.25
N ASN A 129 30.87 38.42 -31.41
CA ASN A 129 32.03 37.69 -31.90
C ASN A 129 33.41 38.19 -31.42
N ILE A 130 34.24 37.30 -30.88
CA ILE A 130 35.70 37.30 -31.14
C ILE A 130 36.18 35.85 -31.30
N ASN A 131 36.89 35.61 -32.40
CA ASN A 131 37.60 34.38 -32.79
C ASN A 131 38.29 33.64 -31.64
N GLY A 132 38.09 32.32 -31.61
CA GLY A 132 38.92 31.38 -30.86
C GLY A 132 38.59 29.96 -31.29
N GLN A 133 39.47 29.39 -32.12
CA GLN A 133 39.48 27.98 -32.48
C GLN A 133 39.65 27.17 -31.18
N HIS A 134 38.59 26.51 -30.74
CA HIS A 134 38.65 25.55 -29.64
C HIS A 134 37.71 24.40 -29.99
N ASP A 135 38.33 23.27 -30.32
CA ASP A 135 37.71 21.96 -30.30
C ASP A 135 37.21 21.73 -28.87
N VAL A 136 35.92 21.96 -28.65
CA VAL A 136 35.21 21.48 -27.47
C VAL A 136 34.21 20.50 -28.05
N GLU A 137 34.51 19.22 -27.88
CA GLU A 137 33.53 18.14 -27.96
C GLU A 137 32.29 18.63 -27.21
N GLY A 138 31.23 18.96 -27.95
CA GLY A 138 29.94 19.17 -27.36
C GLY A 138 29.64 17.90 -26.60
N VAL A 139 29.51 18.00 -25.29
CA VAL A 139 28.77 17.02 -24.52
C VAL A 139 27.38 17.07 -25.15
N GLU A 140 27.13 16.19 -26.13
CA GLU A 140 25.77 15.78 -26.44
C GLU A 140 25.28 15.23 -25.10
N GLU A 141 24.62 16.08 -24.32
CA GLU A 141 23.77 15.58 -23.25
C GLU A 141 22.78 14.68 -23.99
N ASP A 142 22.98 13.37 -23.86
CA ASP A 142 22.06 12.34 -24.34
C ASP A 142 20.69 12.66 -23.73
N GLU A 143 19.91 13.50 -24.41
CA GLU A 143 18.62 13.94 -23.92
C GLU A 143 17.70 12.72 -23.99
N SER A 144 17.33 12.22 -22.82
CA SER A 144 16.51 11.01 -22.72
C SER A 144 15.21 11.19 -23.51
N PRO A 145 14.74 10.14 -24.21
CA PRO A 145 13.51 10.18 -24.99
C PRO A 145 12.33 10.75 -24.19
N PHE A 146 11.43 11.46 -24.87
CA PHE A 146 10.27 12.09 -24.24
C PHE A 146 9.47 11.12 -23.38
N GLU A 147 9.28 9.88 -23.86
CA GLU A 147 8.55 8.85 -23.13
C GLU A 147 9.22 8.48 -21.79
N PHE A 148 10.56 8.52 -21.72
CA PHE A 148 11.30 8.18 -20.50
C PHE A 148 11.31 9.34 -19.51
N ARG A 149 11.40 10.59 -19.96
CA ARG A 149 11.21 11.75 -19.07
C ARG A 149 9.82 11.77 -18.45
N ALA A 150 8.78 11.47 -19.23
CA ALA A 150 7.42 11.39 -18.72
C ALA A 150 7.22 10.21 -17.76
N LEU A 151 7.81 9.04 -18.07
CA LEU A 151 7.79 7.85 -17.21
C LEU A 151 8.52 8.11 -15.89
N GLU A 152 9.69 8.74 -15.94
CA GLU A 152 10.51 9.11 -14.79
C GLU A 152 9.71 9.97 -13.81
N VAL A 153 9.04 11.02 -14.31
CA VAL A 153 8.20 11.89 -13.47
C VAL A 153 7.09 11.10 -12.77
N ALA A 154 6.46 10.14 -13.47
CA ALA A 154 5.42 9.30 -12.88
C ALA A 154 5.99 8.35 -11.81
N LEU A 155 7.14 7.72 -12.06
CA LEU A 155 7.82 6.82 -11.13
C LEU A 155 8.34 7.55 -9.89
N GLU A 156 8.99 8.70 -10.07
CA GLU A 156 9.46 9.53 -8.96
C GLU A 156 8.29 10.00 -8.09
N ALA A 157 7.19 10.42 -8.72
CA ALA A 157 6.01 10.86 -7.99
C ALA A 157 5.41 9.73 -7.13
N ILE A 158 5.22 8.52 -7.67
CA ILE A 158 4.64 7.42 -6.89
C ILE A 158 5.60 6.93 -5.79
N CYS A 159 6.89 6.83 -6.09
CA CYS A 159 7.89 6.39 -5.11
C CYS A 159 8.02 7.41 -3.97
N SER A 160 8.12 8.70 -4.29
CA SER A 160 8.16 9.77 -3.29
C SER A 160 6.88 9.84 -2.46
N TYR A 161 5.72 9.66 -3.09
CA TYR A 161 4.45 9.61 -2.38
C TYR A 161 4.40 8.44 -1.39
N LEU A 162 4.77 7.23 -1.82
CA LEU A 162 4.73 6.04 -0.97
C LEU A 162 5.76 6.10 0.17
N ASP A 163 6.94 6.65 -0.08
CA ASP A 163 7.95 6.88 0.96
C ASP A 163 7.46 7.91 2.00
N ALA A 164 6.90 9.04 1.55
CA ALA A 164 6.34 10.04 2.46
C ALA A 164 5.22 9.47 3.34
N ARG A 165 4.30 8.67 2.76
CA ARG A 165 3.26 7.97 3.52
C ARG A 165 3.82 6.97 4.53
N THR A 166 4.96 6.35 4.20
CA THR A 166 5.67 5.42 5.09
C THR A 166 6.30 6.18 6.25
N THR A 167 6.98 7.30 6.00
CA THR A 167 7.56 8.16 7.04
C THR A 167 6.49 8.76 7.95
N GLU A 168 5.34 9.19 7.43
CA GLU A 168 4.21 9.65 8.24
C GLU A 168 3.70 8.56 9.19
N LEU A 169 3.55 7.33 8.66
CA LEU A 169 3.09 6.19 9.44
C LEU A 169 4.09 5.83 10.54
N GLU A 170 5.38 5.80 10.22
CA GLU A 170 6.48 5.55 11.15
C GLU A 170 6.49 6.60 12.28
N THR A 171 6.43 7.88 11.93
CA THR A 171 6.37 9.00 12.87
C THR A 171 5.16 8.91 13.81
N ALA A 172 4.03 8.40 13.32
CA ALA A 172 2.83 8.20 14.13
C ALA A 172 2.87 6.92 14.98
N ALA A 173 3.60 5.89 14.52
CA ALA A 173 3.62 4.56 15.12
C ALA A 173 4.51 4.48 16.36
N TYR A 174 5.75 4.94 16.30
CA TYR A 174 6.67 4.84 17.46
C TYR A 174 6.10 5.47 18.74
N PRO A 175 5.57 6.70 18.73
CA PRO A 175 5.00 7.29 19.95
C PRO A 175 3.74 6.55 20.44
N ALA A 176 2.95 5.95 19.53
CA ALA A 176 1.76 5.21 19.91
C ALA A 176 2.09 3.87 20.59
N LEU A 177 3.16 3.22 20.14
CA LEU A 177 3.67 1.96 20.70
C LEU A 177 4.32 2.20 22.06
N ASP A 178 5.08 3.28 22.21
CA ASP A 178 5.64 3.70 23.51
C ASP A 178 4.53 4.06 24.52
N GLU A 179 3.50 4.82 24.09
CA GLU A 179 2.34 5.13 24.94
C GLU A 179 1.58 3.87 25.36
N LEU A 180 1.47 2.86 24.48
CA LEU A 180 0.85 1.57 24.80
C LEU A 180 1.67 0.78 25.81
N THR A 181 3.00 0.78 25.66
CA THR A 181 3.95 0.12 26.56
C THR A 181 3.94 0.74 27.95
N SER A 182 3.82 2.07 28.04
CA SER A 182 3.66 2.79 29.31
C SER A 182 2.31 2.54 29.98
N LYS A 183 1.23 2.52 29.18
CA LYS A 183 -0.14 2.37 29.70
C LYS A 183 -1.02 1.55 28.76
N ILE A 184 -1.31 0.32 29.20
CA ILE A 184 -2.27 -0.56 28.54
C ILE A 184 -3.68 0.00 28.76
N SER A 185 -4.27 0.54 27.71
CA SER A 185 -5.65 1.05 27.72
C SER A 185 -6.36 0.71 26.40
N SER A 186 -7.68 0.59 26.44
CA SER A 186 -8.48 0.32 25.24
C SER A 186 -8.23 1.36 24.14
N ARG A 187 -8.09 2.63 24.51
CA ARG A 187 -7.77 3.73 23.59
C ARG A 187 -6.43 3.52 22.87
N ASN A 188 -5.39 3.12 23.60
CA ASN A 188 -4.05 2.95 23.04
C ASN A 188 -3.98 1.69 22.17
N LEU A 189 -4.64 0.60 22.60
CA LEU A 189 -4.80 -0.62 21.78
C LEU A 189 -5.55 -0.32 20.47
N ASP A 190 -6.62 0.48 20.52
CA ASP A 190 -7.35 0.87 19.32
C ASP A 190 -6.50 1.74 18.38
N ARG A 191 -5.65 2.63 18.93
CA ARG A 191 -4.71 3.46 18.15
C ARG A 191 -3.68 2.58 17.44
N VAL A 192 -3.04 1.65 18.15
CA VAL A 192 -2.06 0.71 17.55
C VAL A 192 -2.73 -0.21 16.54
N ARG A 193 -3.95 -0.70 16.79
CA ARG A 193 -4.71 -1.49 15.81
C ARG A 193 -4.98 -0.72 14.51
N LYS A 194 -5.34 0.56 14.61
CA LYS A 194 -5.54 1.43 13.43
C LYS A 194 -4.24 1.62 12.66
N LEU A 195 -3.12 1.82 13.35
CA LEU A 195 -1.79 1.94 12.75
C LEU A 195 -1.38 0.64 12.05
N LYS A 196 -1.53 -0.53 12.71
CA LYS A 196 -1.29 -1.84 12.10
C LYS A 196 -2.11 -2.06 10.83
N SER A 197 -3.40 -1.71 10.88
CA SER A 197 -4.27 -1.79 9.71
C SER A 197 -3.84 -0.84 8.57
N ALA A 198 -3.38 0.38 8.91
CA ALA A 198 -2.84 1.32 7.93
C ALA A 198 -1.53 0.83 7.32
N MET A 199 -0.64 0.27 8.14
CA MET A 199 0.61 -0.36 7.73
C MET A 199 0.36 -1.50 6.76
N THR A 200 -0.50 -2.47 7.09
CA THR A 200 -0.81 -3.60 6.19
C THR A 200 -1.33 -3.11 4.83
N ARG A 201 -2.19 -2.08 4.82
CA ARG A 201 -2.67 -1.48 3.56
C ARG A 201 -1.55 -0.81 2.77
N LEU A 202 -0.66 -0.08 3.43
CA LEU A 202 0.45 0.61 2.78
C LEU A 202 1.49 -0.38 2.25
N THR A 203 1.86 -1.41 3.02
CA THR A 203 2.74 -2.49 2.56
C THR A 203 2.19 -3.16 1.29
N ALA A 204 0.89 -3.47 1.26
CA ALA A 204 0.27 -4.08 0.08
C ALA A 204 0.25 -3.16 -1.14
N ARG A 205 0.31 -1.83 -0.94
CA ARG A 205 0.38 -0.83 -2.01
C ARG A 205 1.79 -0.72 -2.58
N VAL A 206 2.78 -0.58 -1.70
CA VAL A 206 4.21 -0.57 -2.04
C VAL A 206 4.60 -1.87 -2.76
N GLN A 207 4.17 -3.02 -2.24
CA GLN A 207 4.43 -4.32 -2.86
C GLN A 207 3.94 -4.38 -4.31
N LYS A 208 2.73 -3.88 -4.61
CA LYS A 208 2.20 -3.92 -5.99
C LYS A 208 3.02 -3.10 -6.98
N VAL A 209 3.57 -1.95 -6.55
CA VAL A 209 4.43 -1.14 -7.42
C VAL A 209 5.78 -1.83 -7.60
N ARG A 210 6.34 -2.41 -6.52
CA ARG A 210 7.56 -3.21 -6.59
C ARG A 210 7.42 -4.40 -7.53
N ASP A 211 6.34 -5.19 -7.37
CA ASP A 211 6.09 -6.39 -8.17
C ASP A 211 5.94 -6.06 -9.66
N GLU A 212 5.31 -4.93 -9.99
CA GLU A 212 5.19 -4.48 -11.38
C GLU A 212 6.54 -4.05 -11.97
N LEU A 213 7.37 -3.34 -11.20
CA LEU A 213 8.73 -2.98 -11.63
C LEU A 213 9.63 -4.20 -11.77
N GLU A 214 9.53 -5.17 -10.85
CA GLU A 214 10.25 -6.45 -10.90
C GLU A 214 9.87 -7.22 -12.16
N GLN A 215 8.57 -7.35 -12.42
CA GLN A 215 8.07 -8.05 -13.60
C GLN A 215 8.54 -7.38 -14.91
N LEU A 216 8.57 -6.04 -14.94
CA LEU A 216 9.05 -5.31 -16.11
C LEU A 216 10.56 -5.44 -16.32
N LEU A 217 11.35 -5.43 -15.23
CA LEU A 217 12.80 -5.65 -15.27
C LEU A 217 13.18 -7.09 -15.63
N ASP A 218 12.31 -8.08 -15.35
CA ASP A 218 12.56 -9.49 -15.64
C ASP A 218 12.41 -9.85 -17.15
N ASP A 219 11.78 -8.99 -17.97
CA ASP A 219 11.48 -9.25 -19.39
C ASP A 219 11.92 -8.10 -20.32
N ASP A 220 13.04 -8.31 -21.02
CA ASP A 220 13.59 -7.37 -22.00
C ASP A 220 12.62 -7.03 -23.15
N ASP A 221 11.71 -7.96 -23.54
CA ASP A 221 10.74 -7.70 -24.59
C ASP A 221 9.68 -6.67 -24.12
N ASP A 222 9.26 -6.74 -22.85
CA ASP A 222 8.33 -5.78 -22.25
C ASP A 222 9.01 -4.40 -22.08
N MET A 223 10.30 -4.36 -21.76
CA MET A 223 11.09 -3.12 -21.73
C MET A 223 11.27 -2.51 -23.12
N ALA A 224 11.63 -3.32 -24.12
CA ALA A 224 11.73 -2.90 -25.51
C ALA A 224 10.41 -2.32 -26.02
N ASP A 225 9.29 -2.79 -25.47
CA ASP A 225 7.97 -2.31 -25.83
C ASP A 225 7.71 -0.86 -25.40
N LEU A 226 8.48 -0.31 -24.46
CA LEU A 226 8.40 1.06 -23.96
C LEU A 226 9.19 2.07 -24.82
N TYR A 227 10.07 1.63 -25.72
CA TYR A 227 10.85 2.50 -26.62
C TYR A 227 9.98 3.02 -27.79
N LEU A 228 9.11 4.00 -27.52
CA LEU A 228 8.14 4.52 -28.48
C LEU A 228 8.76 5.36 -29.60
N THR A 229 9.74 6.20 -29.28
CA THR A 229 10.46 7.06 -30.23
C THR A 229 11.22 6.21 -31.24
N ARG A 230 11.88 5.13 -30.78
CA ARG A 230 12.55 4.15 -31.64
C ARG A 230 11.56 3.46 -32.60
N LYS A 231 10.41 3.01 -32.09
CA LYS A 231 9.34 2.39 -32.91
C LYS A 231 8.80 3.36 -33.96
N LEU A 232 8.62 4.62 -33.61
CA LEU A 232 8.16 5.66 -34.54
C LEU A 232 9.19 5.92 -35.66
N ALA A 233 10.47 6.03 -35.30
CA ALA A 233 11.56 6.22 -36.27
C ALA A 233 11.71 5.03 -37.23
N GLY A 234 11.64 3.79 -36.73
CA GLY A 234 11.69 2.58 -37.54
C GLY A 234 10.54 2.46 -38.55
N ALA A 235 9.34 2.92 -38.19
CA ALA A 235 8.18 2.95 -39.09
C ALA A 235 8.29 4.02 -40.20
N SER A 236 9.07 5.08 -39.98
CA SER A 236 9.26 6.18 -40.95
C SER A 236 10.37 5.93 -41.99
N SER A 237 11.12 4.84 -41.89
CA SER A 237 12.16 4.49 -42.86
C SER A 237 11.57 3.69 -44.03
N PRO A 238 11.54 4.22 -45.28
CA PRO A 238 11.07 3.44 -46.42
C PRO A 238 12.08 2.32 -46.69
N VAL A 239 11.65 1.07 -46.52
CA VAL A 239 12.44 -0.10 -46.90
C VAL A 239 12.61 -0.13 -48.44
N SER A 240 13.58 0.63 -48.95
CA SER A 240 14.13 0.44 -50.30
C SER A 240 15.21 -0.61 -50.21
N GLY A 241 14.78 -1.88 -50.26
CA GLY A 241 15.65 -3.05 -50.24
C GLY A 241 14.99 -4.20 -50.99
N SER A 242 15.13 -4.16 -52.32
CA SER A 242 14.88 -5.23 -53.29
C SER A 242 14.83 -6.66 -52.71
N GLY A 243 13.61 -7.20 -52.57
CA GLY A 243 13.36 -8.62 -52.37
C GLY A 243 12.00 -8.96 -52.98
N VAL A 244 12.02 -9.48 -54.20
CA VAL A 244 10.84 -9.94 -54.94
C VAL A 244 10.01 -10.89 -54.07
N PRO A 245 8.75 -10.57 -53.72
CA PRO A 245 7.89 -11.56 -53.09
C PRO A 245 7.34 -12.47 -54.21
N ASN A 246 7.95 -13.64 -54.39
CA ASN A 246 7.49 -14.65 -55.33
C ASN A 246 6.19 -15.30 -54.84
N TRP A 247 5.07 -14.59 -55.04
CA TRP A 247 3.72 -15.17 -54.91
C TRP A 247 3.35 -15.86 -56.21
N LEU A 248 3.68 -17.14 -56.33
CA LEU A 248 3.01 -18.04 -57.27
C LEU A 248 1.80 -18.67 -56.56
N PRO A 249 0.57 -18.53 -57.08
CA PRO A 249 -0.57 -19.28 -56.57
C PRO A 249 -0.58 -20.67 -57.23
N GLY A 250 -0.09 -21.67 -56.49
CA GLY A 250 -0.24 -23.09 -56.86
C GLY A 250 -1.52 -23.69 -56.28
N SER A 251 -2.38 -24.19 -57.17
CA SER A 251 -3.65 -24.90 -56.93
C SER A 251 -3.58 -26.11 -55.95
N PRO A 252 -4.73 -26.61 -55.46
CA PRO A 252 -4.82 -27.39 -54.23
C PRO A 252 -4.63 -28.90 -54.47
N THR A 253 -3.91 -29.57 -53.57
CA THR A 253 -3.96 -31.03 -53.44
C THR A 253 -4.30 -31.47 -52.02
N ILE A 254 -5.42 -32.18 -51.98
CA ILE A 254 -5.98 -33.07 -50.97
C ILE A 254 -4.91 -33.90 -50.25
N GLY A 255 -4.96 -33.95 -48.90
CA GLY A 255 -4.44 -35.11 -48.16
C GLY A 255 -3.83 -34.88 -46.78
N SER A 256 -4.61 -35.23 -45.75
CA SER A 256 -4.19 -35.78 -44.45
C SER A 256 -3.93 -34.85 -43.25
N LYS A 257 -4.47 -35.36 -42.13
CA LYS A 257 -4.53 -34.88 -40.75
C LYS A 257 -3.14 -34.81 -40.11
N ILE A 258 -2.94 -33.91 -39.14
CA ILE A 258 -2.41 -34.13 -37.77
C ILE A 258 -1.75 -32.84 -37.22
N SER A 259 -2.34 -32.33 -36.13
CA SER A 259 -1.72 -31.69 -34.96
C SER A 259 -0.92 -30.39 -35.04
N ARG A 260 -1.29 -29.51 -34.10
CA ARG A 260 -0.41 -28.63 -33.29
C ARG A 260 0.05 -27.35 -33.99
N ALA A 261 -0.82 -26.33 -33.93
CA ALA A 261 -0.44 -24.94 -34.12
C ALA A 261 0.42 -24.51 -32.91
N SER A 262 1.72 -24.68 -33.05
CA SER A 262 2.73 -24.00 -32.25
C SER A 262 3.54 -23.11 -33.19
N ARG A 263 3.54 -21.82 -32.86
CA ARG A 263 4.64 -20.86 -33.06
C ARG A 263 5.32 -20.90 -34.44
N ALA A 264 4.91 -19.98 -35.30
CA ALA A 264 5.75 -19.50 -36.40
C ALA A 264 5.52 -18.00 -36.59
N SER A 265 6.15 -17.21 -35.73
CA SER A 265 6.50 -15.80 -35.95
C SER A 265 7.64 -15.49 -34.98
N ALA A 266 8.79 -16.10 -35.25
CA ALA A 266 10.05 -15.86 -34.55
C ALA A 266 11.17 -16.08 -35.57
N ALA A 267 11.41 -15.05 -36.37
CA ALA A 267 12.64 -14.86 -37.12
C ALA A 267 12.55 -13.52 -37.83
N THR A 268 12.97 -12.45 -37.14
CA THR A 268 13.87 -11.37 -37.61
C THR A 268 13.88 -10.21 -36.62
N ILE A 269 14.29 -10.43 -35.35
CA ILE A 269 14.94 -9.42 -34.50
C ILE A 269 15.90 -10.20 -33.59
N HIS A 270 17.04 -10.62 -34.12
CA HIS A 270 18.18 -11.04 -33.31
C HIS A 270 19.28 -10.05 -33.65
N GLY A 271 19.50 -9.10 -32.74
CA GLY A 271 20.54 -8.09 -32.87
C GLY A 271 20.16 -6.78 -32.21
N ASN A 272 19.82 -6.79 -30.91
CA ASN A 272 20.08 -5.66 -30.00
C ASN A 272 19.72 -6.00 -28.52
N GLU A 273 20.39 -6.99 -27.93
CA GLU A 273 20.35 -7.24 -26.46
C GLU A 273 21.03 -6.10 -25.65
N ASN A 274 21.58 -5.07 -26.31
CA ASN A 274 22.24 -3.92 -25.68
C ASN A 274 21.40 -2.62 -25.71
N ASP A 275 20.12 -2.70 -26.06
CA ASP A 275 19.35 -1.53 -26.50
C ASP A 275 18.28 -1.09 -25.50
N VAL A 276 18.22 -1.74 -24.33
CA VAL A 276 17.33 -1.41 -23.20
C VAL A 276 18.07 -0.90 -21.97
N GLU A 277 19.41 -0.83 -22.01
CA GLU A 277 20.28 -0.50 -20.86
C GLU A 277 19.94 0.86 -20.21
N GLU A 278 19.62 1.88 -21.02
CA GLU A 278 19.20 3.20 -20.52
C GLU A 278 17.93 3.12 -19.65
N LEU A 279 16.93 2.39 -20.14
CA LEU A 279 15.67 2.21 -19.44
C LEU A 279 15.82 1.29 -18.23
N GLU A 280 16.61 0.22 -18.35
CA GLU A 280 16.92 -0.69 -17.26
C GLU A 280 17.54 0.08 -16.09
N MET A 281 18.57 0.91 -16.33
CA MET A 281 19.17 1.76 -15.28
C MET A 281 18.15 2.68 -14.59
N LEU A 282 17.23 3.27 -15.35
CA LEU A 282 16.16 4.12 -14.81
C LEU A 282 15.21 3.31 -13.92
N LEU A 283 14.74 2.17 -14.41
CA LEU A 283 13.80 1.30 -13.69
C LEU A 283 14.44 0.69 -12.44
N GLU A 284 15.70 0.25 -12.51
CA GLU A 284 16.46 -0.27 -11.38
C GLU A 284 16.58 0.75 -10.25
N ALA A 285 16.83 2.03 -10.57
CA ALA A 285 16.92 3.08 -9.56
C ALA A 285 15.61 3.21 -8.76
N TYR A 286 14.47 3.21 -9.45
CA TYR A 286 13.16 3.27 -8.79
C TYR A 286 12.76 1.95 -8.11
N PHE A 287 13.19 0.81 -8.65
CA PHE A 287 13.03 -0.49 -8.01
C PHE A 287 13.77 -0.54 -6.66
N MET A 288 15.02 -0.08 -6.62
CA MET A 288 15.80 0.01 -5.37
C MET A 288 15.17 0.98 -4.38
N GLN A 289 14.61 2.10 -4.86
CA GLN A 289 13.91 3.06 -3.99
C GLN A 289 12.66 2.43 -3.35
N ILE A 290 11.79 1.79 -4.15
CA ILE A 290 10.55 1.21 -3.65
C ILE A 290 10.81 -0.01 -2.74
N ASP A 291 11.84 -0.81 -3.04
CA ASP A 291 12.28 -1.90 -2.16
C ASP A 291 12.82 -1.36 -0.83
N GLY A 292 13.58 -0.26 -0.87
CA GLY A 292 13.98 0.48 0.32
C GLY A 292 12.78 0.91 1.19
N THR A 293 11.73 1.45 0.57
CA THR A 293 10.48 1.80 1.27
C THR A 293 9.78 0.57 1.85
N LEU A 294 9.78 -0.56 1.13
CA LEU A 294 9.21 -1.82 1.60
C LEU A 294 9.95 -2.36 2.83
N ASN A 295 11.28 -2.30 2.81
CA ASN A 295 12.13 -2.71 3.93
C ASN A 295 11.87 -1.85 5.18
N LYS A 296 11.71 -0.52 5.04
CA LYS A 296 11.28 0.35 6.15
C LYS A 296 9.94 -0.11 6.76
N LEU A 297 8.96 -0.44 5.92
CA LEU A 297 7.66 -0.96 6.39
C LEU A 297 7.76 -2.32 7.06
N ALA A 298 8.65 -3.20 6.57
CA ALA A 298 8.89 -4.50 7.17
C ALA A 298 9.48 -4.38 8.59
N THR A 299 10.46 -3.48 8.77
CA THR A 299 11.01 -3.18 10.09
C THR A 299 9.97 -2.59 11.04
N LEU A 300 9.14 -1.65 10.56
CA LEU A 300 8.06 -1.08 11.38
C LEU A 300 7.02 -2.15 11.77
N ARG A 301 6.73 -3.09 10.87
CA ARG A 301 5.84 -4.21 11.14
C ARG A 301 6.38 -5.12 12.23
N GLU A 302 7.63 -5.51 12.14
CA GLU A 302 8.30 -6.34 13.16
C GLU A 302 8.21 -5.65 14.52
N TYR A 303 8.50 -4.35 14.60
CA TYR A 303 8.39 -3.59 15.83
C TYR A 303 6.97 -3.52 16.42
N ILE A 304 5.94 -3.39 15.57
CA ILE A 304 4.53 -3.43 15.99
C ILE A 304 4.16 -4.81 16.50
N ASP A 305 4.54 -5.87 15.79
CA ASP A 305 4.24 -7.26 16.14
C ASP A 305 4.93 -7.64 17.46
N ASP A 306 6.21 -7.27 17.65
CA ASP A 306 6.96 -7.45 18.89
C ASP A 306 6.32 -6.72 20.09
N THR A 307 5.85 -5.49 19.86
CA THR A 307 5.15 -4.72 20.91
C THR A 307 3.82 -5.38 21.26
N GLU A 308 3.07 -5.88 20.27
CA GLU A 308 1.81 -6.59 20.53
C GLU A 308 2.03 -7.86 21.37
N ASP A 309 3.06 -8.63 21.05
CA ASP A 309 3.45 -9.82 21.82
C ASP A 309 3.85 -9.47 23.26
N TYR A 310 4.64 -8.42 23.44
CA TYR A 310 4.99 -7.91 24.78
C TYR A 310 3.74 -7.53 25.59
N ILE A 311 2.79 -6.80 24.97
CA ILE A 311 1.56 -6.39 25.64
C ILE A 311 0.68 -7.58 25.99
N ASN A 312 0.61 -8.60 25.12
CA ASN A 312 -0.11 -9.84 25.40
C ASN A 312 0.46 -10.55 26.64
N ILE A 313 1.78 -10.63 26.76
CA ILE A 313 2.46 -11.20 27.95
C ILE A 313 2.11 -10.40 29.22
N GLN A 314 2.12 -9.07 29.15
CA GLN A 314 1.76 -8.21 30.29
C GLN A 314 0.29 -8.39 30.71
N LEU A 315 -0.62 -8.47 29.75
CA LEU A 315 -2.04 -8.70 30.02
C LEU A 315 -2.28 -10.07 30.69
N ASP A 316 -1.59 -11.11 30.24
CA ASP A 316 -1.67 -12.42 30.86
C ASP A 316 -1.13 -12.42 32.29
N ASN A 317 -0.04 -11.68 32.55
CA ASN A 317 0.47 -11.51 33.91
C ASN A 317 -0.53 -10.80 34.83
N HIS A 318 -1.16 -9.71 34.37
CA HIS A 318 -2.21 -9.03 35.13
C HIS A 318 -3.43 -9.90 35.37
N ARG A 319 -3.85 -10.68 34.37
CA ARG A 319 -4.94 -11.66 34.52
C ARG A 319 -4.58 -12.71 35.57
N ASN A 320 -3.34 -13.19 35.58
CA ASN A 320 -2.88 -14.16 36.57
C ASN A 320 -2.91 -13.57 37.99
N GLN A 321 -2.51 -12.30 38.16
CA GLN A 321 -2.63 -11.59 39.44
C GLN A 321 -4.08 -11.46 39.91
N LEU A 322 -5.02 -11.17 39.00
CA LEU A 322 -6.44 -11.09 39.32
C LEU A 322 -7.00 -12.45 39.77
N ILE A 323 -6.64 -13.54 39.07
CA ILE A 323 -7.04 -14.91 39.44
C ILE A 323 -6.51 -15.26 40.84
N GLN A 324 -5.27 -14.87 41.15
CA GLN A 324 -4.69 -15.09 42.48
C GLN A 324 -5.45 -14.33 43.58
N LEU A 325 -5.81 -13.06 43.33
CA LEU A 325 -6.59 -12.26 44.28
C LEU A 325 -8.00 -12.82 44.47
N GLU A 326 -8.65 -13.25 43.39
CA GLU A 326 -9.97 -13.89 43.43
C GLU A 326 -9.92 -15.18 44.27
N LEU A 327 -8.90 -16.02 44.08
CA LEU A 327 -8.72 -17.23 44.89
C LEU A 327 -8.57 -16.92 46.38
N PHE A 328 -7.82 -15.86 46.72
CA PHE A 328 -7.65 -15.41 48.11
C PHE A 328 -8.98 -14.93 48.72
N LEU A 329 -9.73 -14.08 48.00
CA LEU A 329 -11.04 -13.58 48.45
C LEU A 329 -12.09 -14.69 48.57
N SER A 330 -12.12 -15.61 47.60
CA SER A 330 -13.03 -16.75 47.59
C SER A 330 -12.76 -17.69 48.77
N SER A 331 -11.49 -18.03 49.01
CA SER A 331 -11.08 -18.81 50.18
C SER A 331 -11.50 -18.15 51.49
N GLY A 332 -11.27 -16.84 51.63
CA GLY A 332 -11.66 -16.08 52.82
C GLY A 332 -13.18 -16.07 53.03
N THR A 333 -13.94 -15.93 51.93
CA THR A 333 -15.41 -15.95 51.95
C THR A 333 -15.96 -17.31 52.39
N VAL A 334 -15.40 -18.41 51.89
CA VAL A 334 -15.78 -19.77 52.30
C VAL A 334 -15.52 -19.97 53.80
N CYS A 335 -14.35 -19.57 54.29
CA CYS A 335 -13.99 -19.69 55.70
C CYS A 335 -14.93 -18.86 56.59
N LEU A 336 -15.17 -17.60 56.23
CA LEU A 336 -16.07 -16.72 56.97
C LEU A 336 -17.52 -17.22 56.95
N SER A 337 -17.97 -17.80 55.84
CA SER A 337 -19.32 -18.38 55.72
C SER A 337 -19.51 -19.57 56.66
N LEU A 338 -18.49 -20.44 56.80
CA LEU A 338 -18.52 -21.55 57.76
C LEU A 338 -18.56 -21.05 59.21
N TYR A 339 -17.76 -20.02 59.53
CA TYR A 339 -17.79 -19.39 60.85
C TYR A 339 -19.14 -18.71 61.13
N ALA A 340 -19.68 -17.98 60.16
CA ALA A 340 -20.98 -17.31 60.27
C ALA A 340 -22.14 -18.30 60.43
N LEU A 341 -22.08 -19.47 59.80
CA LEU A 341 -23.07 -20.54 60.00
C LEU A 341 -23.09 -21.00 61.46
N VAL A 342 -21.92 -21.25 62.05
CA VAL A 342 -21.81 -21.65 63.46
C VAL A 342 -22.30 -20.52 64.37
N ALA A 343 -21.84 -19.29 64.14
CA ALA A 343 -22.31 -18.12 64.91
C ALA A 343 -23.83 -17.91 64.79
N GLY A 344 -24.40 -18.16 63.60
CA GLY A 344 -25.83 -18.05 63.32
C GLY A 344 -26.67 -19.08 64.08
N ILE A 345 -26.28 -20.36 64.06
CA ILE A 345 -26.97 -21.43 64.82
C ILE A 345 -27.02 -21.07 66.31
N PHE A 346 -25.92 -20.57 66.87
CA PHE A 346 -25.83 -20.22 68.29
C PHE A 346 -26.39 -18.82 68.62
N GLY A 347 -26.63 -17.98 67.61
CA GLY A 347 -27.29 -16.68 67.76
C GLY A 347 -28.81 -16.75 67.70
N MET A 348 -29.40 -17.93 67.48
CA MET A 348 -30.85 -18.11 67.46
C MET A 348 -31.45 -18.04 68.86
N ASN A 349 -32.52 -17.27 69.03
CA ASN A 349 -33.26 -17.12 70.29
C ASN A 349 -34.21 -18.30 70.55
N ILE A 350 -33.69 -19.52 70.53
CA ILE A 350 -34.42 -20.75 70.87
C ILE A 350 -33.98 -21.19 72.28
N PRO A 351 -34.89 -21.50 73.21
CA PRO A 351 -34.52 -21.94 74.55
C PRO A 351 -33.90 -23.35 74.49
N TYR A 352 -32.58 -23.41 74.62
CA TYR A 352 -31.81 -24.66 74.76
C TYR A 352 -31.47 -24.94 76.22
N SER A 353 -31.40 -26.22 76.60
CA SER A 353 -31.11 -26.68 77.97
C SER A 353 -29.70 -26.34 78.49
N TRP A 354 -28.81 -25.83 77.63
CA TRP A 354 -27.44 -25.42 77.99
C TRP A 354 -27.32 -23.92 78.26
N ASN A 355 -28.40 -23.13 78.19
CA ASN A 355 -28.33 -21.69 78.48
C ASN A 355 -28.28 -21.40 79.99
N ASP A 356 -28.74 -22.33 80.82
CA ASP A 356 -28.67 -22.23 82.28
C ASP A 356 -27.29 -22.70 82.77
N ASN A 357 -26.55 -21.82 83.43
CA ASN A 357 -25.25 -22.08 84.09
C ASN A 357 -24.03 -22.45 83.20
N HIS A 358 -24.15 -22.48 81.86
CA HIS A 358 -23.06 -22.90 80.95
C HIS A 358 -22.57 -21.81 79.97
N GLY A 359 -22.46 -20.55 80.43
CA GLY A 359 -22.01 -19.42 79.60
C GLY A 359 -20.59 -19.55 79.01
N TYR A 360 -19.79 -20.54 79.45
CA TYR A 360 -18.49 -20.86 78.87
C TYR A 360 -18.59 -21.60 77.54
N VAL A 361 -19.65 -22.38 77.31
CA VAL A 361 -19.83 -23.22 76.10
C VAL A 361 -19.87 -22.35 74.84
N PHE A 362 -20.58 -21.23 74.90
CA PHE A 362 -20.62 -20.25 73.81
C PHE A 362 -19.22 -19.75 73.43
N LYS A 363 -18.39 -19.38 74.43
CA LYS A 363 -17.02 -18.90 74.20
C LYS A 363 -16.15 -19.98 73.54
N TRP A 364 -16.28 -21.24 73.95
CA TRP A 364 -15.55 -22.36 73.36
C TRP A 364 -15.96 -22.65 71.93
N VAL A 365 -17.27 -22.68 71.63
CA VAL A 365 -17.77 -22.94 70.26
C VAL A 365 -17.31 -21.85 69.30
N VAL A 366 -17.44 -20.58 69.69
CA VAL A 366 -16.99 -19.43 68.88
C VAL A 366 -15.48 -19.46 68.70
N GLY A 367 -14.71 -19.72 69.77
CA GLY A 367 -13.25 -19.79 69.71
C GLY A 367 -12.74 -20.92 68.82
N ILE A 368 -13.29 -22.14 68.97
CA ILE A 368 -12.88 -23.32 68.20
C ILE A 368 -13.28 -23.17 66.73
N SER A 369 -14.50 -22.70 66.43
CA SER A 369 -14.94 -22.48 65.05
C SER A 369 -14.10 -21.42 64.33
N GLY A 370 -13.71 -20.34 65.02
CA GLY A 370 -12.77 -19.34 64.50
C GLY A 370 -11.39 -19.94 64.20
N LEU A 371 -10.86 -20.79 65.09
CA LEU A 371 -9.57 -21.45 64.90
C LEU A 371 -9.61 -22.44 63.71
N VAL A 372 -10.65 -23.26 63.62
CA VAL A 372 -10.86 -24.19 62.49
C VAL A 372 -10.99 -23.42 61.17
N SER A 373 -11.73 -22.32 61.15
CA SER A 373 -11.86 -21.44 59.98
C SER A 373 -10.52 -20.84 59.56
N GLY A 374 -9.72 -20.35 60.51
CA GLY A 374 -8.37 -19.84 60.25
C GLY A 374 -7.41 -20.90 59.72
N PHE A 375 -7.45 -22.11 60.30
CA PHE A 375 -6.64 -23.23 59.83
C PHE A 375 -7.02 -23.66 58.40
N LEU A 376 -8.32 -23.74 58.12
CA LEU A 376 -8.84 -24.09 56.79
C LEU A 376 -8.40 -23.06 55.75
N PHE A 377 -8.42 -21.76 56.08
CA PHE A 377 -7.90 -20.70 55.21
C PHE A 377 -6.41 -20.90 54.89
N ILE A 378 -5.58 -21.09 55.92
CA ILE A 378 -4.14 -21.30 55.75
C ILE A 378 -3.87 -22.56 54.91
N PHE A 379 -4.62 -23.64 55.16
CA PHE A 379 -4.51 -24.89 54.41
C PHE A 379 -4.82 -24.70 52.92
N ILE A 380 -5.92 -24.00 52.58
CA ILE A 380 -6.28 -23.70 51.18
C ILE A 380 -5.18 -22.89 50.49
N ILE A 381 -4.66 -21.84 51.14
CA ILE A 381 -3.60 -21.00 50.56
C ILE A 381 -2.29 -21.78 50.41
N ALA A 382 -1.91 -22.59 51.39
CA ALA A 382 -0.72 -23.43 51.33
C ALA A 382 -0.81 -24.48 50.20
N TYR A 383 -1.98 -25.11 50.05
CA TYR A 383 -2.26 -26.04 48.96
C TYR A 383 -2.16 -25.35 47.59
N ALA A 384 -2.75 -24.16 47.45
CA ALA A 384 -2.72 -23.39 46.22
C ALA A 384 -1.30 -22.97 45.81
N ARG A 385 -0.46 -22.58 46.79
CA ARG A 385 0.97 -22.30 46.58
C ARG A 385 1.75 -23.53 46.15
N HIS A 386 1.56 -24.67 46.84
CA HIS A 386 2.27 -25.91 46.50
C HIS A 386 1.96 -26.39 45.07
N LYS A 387 0.74 -26.13 44.58
CA LYS A 387 0.34 -26.45 43.21
C LYS A 387 0.75 -25.40 42.16
N GLY A 388 1.40 -24.31 42.57
CA GLY A 388 1.86 -23.26 41.65
C GLY A 388 0.75 -22.39 41.07
N LEU A 389 -0.47 -22.41 41.64
CA LEU A 389 -1.57 -21.52 41.21
C LEU A 389 -1.45 -20.11 41.77
N VAL A 390 -0.71 -19.98 42.86
CA VAL A 390 -0.41 -18.72 43.55
C VAL A 390 1.10 -18.61 43.47
N GLY A 391 1.58 -17.55 42.80
CA GLY A 391 2.99 -17.38 42.46
C GLY A 391 3.94 -17.70 43.63
N SER A 392 5.07 -18.34 43.27
CA SER A 392 6.27 -18.36 44.11
C SER A 392 6.74 -16.95 44.43
#